data_AF-A0A916E5Z9-F1
#
_entry.id   AF-A0A916E5Z9-F1
#
_cell.length_a   1.000
_cell.length_b   1.000
_cell.length_c   1.000
_cell.angle_alpha   90.00
_cell.angle_beta   90.00
_cell.angle_gamma   90.00
#
_symmetry.space_group_name_H-M   'P 1'
#
loop_
_entity.id
_entity.type
_entity.pdbx_description
1 polymer ?
#
loop_
_entity_poly.entity_id
_entity_poly.type
_entity_poly.pdbx_seq_one_letter_code
_entity_poly.pdbx_strand_id
1 'polypeptide(L)'
;MDHAATDHLIRQRRCGNERYYNMDGRSRVSFWETTARRLYQDLRFRCSARQCEQRFRNLIQNFNDFVEWKNGGSRGRWTRTGQRYYWSFRSRFWEQPEMRHSRRHQRNRRYLWQLRA
;
A
#
# COMPACT_ATOMS: atom_id res chain seq x y z
N MET A 1 -16.26 -2.37 -3.48
CA MET A 1 -15.58 -3.14 -2.41
C MET A 1 -15.82 -2.42 -1.12
N ASP A 2 -16.49 -3.07 -0.17
CA ASP A 2 -16.80 -2.52 1.15
C ASP A 2 -15.55 -2.43 2.05
N HIS A 3 -15.75 -2.06 3.32
CA HIS A 3 -14.66 -1.90 4.28
C HIS A 3 -14.02 -3.24 4.67
N ALA A 4 -14.80 -4.27 4.99
CA ALA A 4 -14.26 -5.57 5.39
C ALA A 4 -13.42 -6.21 4.26
N ALA A 5 -13.91 -6.14 3.03
CA ALA A 5 -13.16 -6.61 1.87
C ALA A 5 -11.91 -5.75 1.59
N THR A 6 -11.97 -4.44 1.84
CA THR A 6 -10.79 -3.56 1.72
C THR A 6 -9.74 -3.88 2.79
N ASP A 7 -10.15 -4.10 4.04
CA ASP A 7 -9.25 -4.48 5.14
C ASP A 7 -8.58 -5.83 4.86
N HIS A 8 -9.36 -6.79 4.35
CA HIS A 8 -8.85 -8.09 3.93
C HIS A 8 -7.83 -7.95 2.78
N LEU A 9 -8.12 -7.14 1.77
CA LEU A 9 -7.21 -6.84 0.66
C LEU A 9 -5.87 -6.26 1.17
N ILE A 10 -5.93 -5.31 2.12
CA ILE A 10 -4.74 -4.71 2.75
C ILE A 10 -3.92 -5.77 3.48
N ARG A 11 -4.58 -6.66 4.24
CA ARG A 11 -3.92 -7.76 4.96
C ARG A 11 -3.22 -8.71 4.00
N GLN A 12 -3.89 -9.13 2.93
CA GLN A 12 -3.31 -10.02 1.90
C GLN A 12 -2.07 -9.39 1.27
N ARG A 13 -2.14 -8.10 0.88
CA ARG A 13 -0.96 -7.40 0.36
C ARG A 13 0.16 -7.32 1.40
N ARG A 14 -0.14 -7.01 2.66
CA ARG A 14 0.87 -6.89 3.72
C ARG A 14 1.62 -8.20 3.95
N CYS A 15 0.90 -9.31 4.09
CA CYS A 15 1.51 -10.62 4.30
C CYS A 15 2.23 -11.14 3.06
N GLY A 16 1.73 -10.81 1.86
CA GLY A 16 2.30 -11.28 0.60
C GLY A 16 3.20 -10.27 -0.11
N ASN A 17 3.65 -9.20 0.55
CA ASN A 17 4.33 -8.11 -0.14
C ASN A 17 5.64 -8.54 -0.78
N GLU A 18 6.45 -9.27 -0.03
CA GLU A 18 7.73 -9.81 -0.47
C GLU A 18 7.53 -10.77 -1.65
N ARG A 19 6.62 -11.75 -1.50
CA ARG A 19 6.26 -12.67 -2.58
C ARG A 19 5.84 -11.93 -3.86
N TYR A 20 5.03 -10.88 -3.75
CA TYR A 20 4.60 -10.09 -4.91
C TYR A 20 5.75 -9.39 -5.63
N TYR A 21 6.74 -8.89 -4.89
CA TYR A 21 7.92 -8.25 -5.48
C TYR A 21 8.91 -9.26 -6.06
N ASN A 22 8.98 -10.47 -5.50
CA ASN A 22 9.78 -11.57 -6.00
C ASN A 22 9.15 -12.26 -7.23
N MET A 23 7.88 -11.98 -7.54
CA MET A 23 7.25 -12.45 -8.78
C MET A 23 7.66 -11.60 -9.97
N ASP A 24 7.92 -12.27 -11.10
CA ASP A 24 8.02 -11.63 -12.41
C ASP A 24 6.78 -10.77 -12.70
N GLY A 25 6.96 -9.66 -13.40
CA GLY A 25 5.89 -8.67 -13.64
C GLY A 25 4.63 -9.26 -14.27
N ARG A 26 4.77 -10.24 -15.18
CA ARG A 26 3.65 -10.97 -15.80
C ARG A 26 2.95 -11.92 -14.82
N SER A 27 3.67 -12.42 -13.82
CA SER A 27 3.18 -13.37 -12.81
C SER A 27 2.45 -12.69 -11.65
N ARG A 28 2.51 -11.35 -11.53
CA ARG A 28 1.80 -10.59 -10.48
C ARG A 28 0.28 -10.64 -10.60
N VAL A 29 -0.26 -10.97 -11.78
CA VAL A 29 -1.70 -11.23 -11.95
C VAL A 29 -2.16 -12.39 -11.06
N SER A 30 -1.35 -13.46 -10.97
CA SER A 30 -1.66 -14.63 -10.13
C SER A 30 -1.79 -14.30 -8.64
N PHE A 31 -1.05 -13.30 -8.15
CA PHE A 31 -1.18 -12.80 -6.79
C PHE A 31 -2.58 -12.20 -6.55
N TRP A 32 -3.04 -11.38 -7.48
CA TRP A 32 -4.35 -10.75 -7.40
C TRP A 32 -5.49 -11.75 -7.58
N GLU A 33 -5.32 -12.76 -8.43
CA GLU A 33 -6.27 -13.88 -8.54
C GLU A 33 -6.39 -14.68 -7.25
N THR A 34 -5.25 -14.96 -6.61
CA THR A 34 -5.23 -15.64 -5.30
C THR A 34 -5.91 -14.78 -4.24
N THR A 35 -5.68 -13.47 -4.27
CA THR A 35 -6.31 -12.51 -3.35
C THR A 35 -7.83 -12.45 -3.56
N ALA A 36 -8.29 -12.40 -4.81
CA ALA A 36 -9.71 -12.43 -5.15
C ALA A 36 -10.39 -13.74 -4.70
N ARG A 37 -9.71 -14.87 -4.87
CA ARG A 37 -10.18 -16.17 -4.36
C ARG A 37 -10.33 -16.16 -2.84
N ARG A 38 -9.35 -15.64 -2.09
CA ARG A 38 -9.41 -15.52 -0.62
C ARG A 38 -10.54 -14.61 -0.16
N LEU A 39 -10.76 -13.47 -0.84
CA LEU A 39 -11.90 -12.58 -0.56
C LEU A 39 -13.25 -13.29 -0.72
N TYR A 40 -13.39 -14.12 -1.75
CA TYR A 40 -14.60 -14.92 -1.93
C TYR A 40 -14.74 -16.03 -0.88
N GLN A 41 -13.65 -16.71 -0.53
CA GLN A 41 -13.66 -17.77 0.48
C GLN A 41 -14.02 -17.24 1.88
N ASP A 42 -13.40 -16.13 2.28
CA ASP A 42 -13.47 -15.64 3.65
C ASP A 42 -14.66 -14.71 3.89
N LEU A 43 -15.07 -13.94 2.88
CA LEU A 43 -16.10 -12.90 3.01
C LEU A 43 -17.24 -13.03 2.01
N ARG A 44 -17.24 -14.07 1.15
CA ARG A 44 -18.18 -14.22 0.02
C ARG A 44 -18.19 -13.01 -0.93
N PHE A 45 -17.13 -12.20 -0.91
CA PHE A 45 -17.03 -11.01 -1.72
C PHE A 45 -16.52 -11.36 -3.13
N ARG A 46 -17.39 -11.23 -4.13
CA ARG A 46 -17.04 -11.49 -5.53
C ARG A 46 -16.31 -10.29 -6.13
N CYS A 47 -15.09 -10.53 -6.59
CA CYS A 47 -14.32 -9.55 -7.35
C CYS A 47 -13.31 -10.22 -8.26
N SER A 48 -12.88 -9.51 -9.30
CA SER A 48 -11.79 -9.95 -10.17
C SER A 48 -10.43 -9.53 -9.63
N ALA A 49 -9.39 -10.20 -10.11
CA ALA A 49 -7.99 -9.83 -9.86
C ALA A 49 -7.72 -8.35 -10.21
N ARG A 50 -8.21 -7.91 -11.38
CA ARG A 50 -8.09 -6.51 -11.83
C ARG A 50 -8.80 -5.53 -10.90
N GLN A 51 -9.96 -5.88 -10.35
CA GLN A 51 -10.66 -5.05 -9.37
C GLN A 51 -9.87 -4.96 -8.05
N CYS A 52 -9.25 -6.05 -7.60
CA CYS A 52 -8.38 -6.06 -6.42
C CYS A 52 -7.17 -5.14 -6.62
N GLU A 53 -6.49 -5.28 -7.75
CA GLU A 53 -5.32 -4.47 -8.10
C GLU A 53 -5.68 -2.99 -8.18
N GLN A 54 -6.71 -2.64 -8.96
CA GLN A 54 -7.14 -1.26 -9.13
C GLN A 54 -7.55 -0.64 -7.79
N ARG A 55 -8.29 -1.40 -6.96
CA ARG A 55 -8.67 -0.95 -5.63
C ARG A 55 -7.43 -0.66 -4.79
N PHE A 56 -6.45 -1.56 -4.81
CA PHE A 56 -5.22 -1.38 -4.04
C PHE A 56 -4.40 -0.17 -4.50
N ARG A 57 -4.25 0.02 -5.83
CA ARG A 57 -3.60 1.22 -6.40
C ARG A 57 -4.29 2.50 -5.97
N ASN A 58 -5.63 2.51 -5.99
CA ASN A 58 -6.40 3.67 -5.53
C ASN A 58 -6.19 3.94 -4.03
N LEU A 59 -6.01 2.92 -3.18
CA LEU A 59 -5.70 3.11 -1.77
C LEU A 59 -4.34 3.81 -1.57
N ILE A 60 -3.32 3.42 -2.34
CA ILE A 60 -2.01 4.08 -2.32
C ILE A 60 -2.15 5.55 -2.73
N GLN A 61 -2.88 5.83 -3.81
CA GLN A 61 -3.10 7.21 -4.27
C GLN A 61 -3.81 8.05 -3.20
N ASN A 62 -4.92 7.55 -2.64
CA ASN A 62 -5.65 8.24 -1.58
C ASN A 62 -4.79 8.49 -0.33
N PHE A 63 -3.91 7.55 0.02
CA PHE A 63 -2.93 7.73 1.10
C PHE A 63 -1.95 8.86 0.77
N ASN A 64 -1.37 8.87 -0.43
CA ASN A 64 -0.44 9.91 -0.86
C ASN A 64 -1.11 11.29 -0.88
N ASP A 65 -2.30 11.40 -1.48
CA ASP A 65 -3.07 12.65 -1.53
C ASP A 65 -3.37 13.18 -0.12
N PHE A 66 -3.75 12.29 0.80
CA PHE A 66 -4.03 12.64 2.19
C PHE A 66 -2.76 13.07 2.95
N VAL A 67 -1.62 12.41 2.72
CA VAL A 67 -0.33 12.79 3.31
C VAL A 67 0.11 14.16 2.82
N GLU A 68 0.02 14.42 1.52
CA GLU A 68 0.35 15.73 0.93
C GLU A 68 -0.54 16.83 1.52
N TRP A 69 -1.85 16.59 1.61
CA TRP A 69 -2.79 17.55 2.21
C TRP A 69 -2.46 17.81 3.69
N LYS A 70 -2.19 16.74 4.45
CA LYS A 70 -1.84 16.82 5.88
C LYS A 70 -0.55 17.63 6.11
N ASN A 71 0.36 17.65 5.14
CA ASN A 71 1.61 18.40 5.21
C ASN A 71 1.48 19.84 4.66
N GLY A 72 0.28 20.30 4.30
CA GLY A 72 0.05 21.63 3.71
C GLY A 72 0.44 21.75 2.24
N GLY A 73 0.63 20.63 1.54
CA GLY A 73 0.97 20.61 0.12
C GLY A 73 -0.21 21.01 -0.76
N SER A 74 0.06 21.81 -1.80
CA SER A 74 -0.96 22.34 -2.73
C SER A 74 -1.55 21.29 -3.68
N ARG A 75 -0.89 20.14 -3.84
CA ARG A 75 -1.33 19.03 -4.70
C ARG A 75 -2.10 17.95 -3.95
N GLY A 76 -2.09 18.00 -2.63
CA GLY A 76 -2.78 17.04 -1.79
C GLY A 76 -4.28 17.28 -1.73
N ARG A 77 -5.04 16.24 -1.39
CA ARG A 77 -6.47 16.36 -1.12
C ARG A 77 -6.85 15.56 0.12
N TRP A 78 -7.67 16.14 0.98
CA TRP A 78 -8.32 15.36 2.02
C TRP A 78 -9.25 14.33 1.38
N THR A 79 -9.06 13.05 1.70
CA THR A 79 -9.93 11.97 1.25
C THR A 79 -10.38 11.13 2.43
N ARG A 80 -11.68 10.82 2.51
CA ARG A 80 -12.23 9.93 3.55
C ARG A 80 -11.52 8.58 3.58
N THR A 81 -11.19 8.03 2.41
CA THR A 81 -10.44 6.78 2.26
C THR A 81 -9.00 6.91 2.75
N GLY A 82 -8.31 8.00 2.39
CA GLY A 82 -6.93 8.26 2.81
C GLY A 82 -6.82 8.44 4.32
N GLN A 83 -7.74 9.18 4.93
CA GLN A 83 -7.82 9.32 6.39
C GLN A 83 -8.05 7.96 7.06
N ARG A 84 -9.04 7.18 6.60
CA ARG A 84 -9.41 5.90 7.21
C ARG A 84 -8.25 4.90 7.23
N TYR A 85 -7.55 4.76 6.10
CA TYR A 85 -6.46 3.78 5.97
C TYR A 85 -5.07 4.38 6.21
N TYR A 86 -4.98 5.63 6.67
CA TYR A 86 -3.72 6.31 6.91
C TYR A 86 -2.77 5.48 7.77
N TRP A 87 -3.24 4.98 8.91
CA TRP A 87 -2.41 4.19 9.83
C TRP A 87 -1.97 2.86 9.24
N SER A 88 -2.85 2.20 8.48
CA SER A 88 -2.52 0.97 7.76
C SER A 88 -1.40 1.18 6.74
N PHE A 89 -1.38 2.34 6.08
CA PHE A 89 -0.40 2.68 5.05
C PHE A 89 0.82 3.47 5.59
N ARG A 90 0.79 4.00 6.82
CA ARG A 90 1.91 4.77 7.39
C ARG A 90 3.23 3.96 7.41
N SER A 91 3.15 2.64 7.58
CA SER A 91 4.31 1.75 7.56
C SER A 91 4.94 1.57 6.18
N ARG A 92 4.29 2.00 5.09
CA ARG A 92 4.75 1.80 3.71
C ARG A 92 5.00 0.33 3.35
N PHE A 93 4.13 -0.56 3.83
CA PHE A 93 4.27 -2.01 3.62
C PHE A 93 4.16 -2.46 2.17
N TRP A 94 3.55 -1.65 1.30
CA TRP A 94 3.37 -2.01 -0.11
C TRP A 94 4.58 -1.68 -0.97
N GLU A 95 5.60 -1.03 -0.42
CA GLU A 95 6.81 -0.67 -1.16
C GLU A 95 7.74 -1.89 -1.29
N GLN A 96 8.58 -1.88 -2.33
CA GLN A 96 9.58 -2.92 -2.53
C GLN A 96 10.51 -2.97 -1.31
N PRO A 97 10.78 -4.16 -0.72
CA PRO A 97 11.59 -4.29 0.49
C PRO A 97 12.93 -3.55 0.42
N GLU A 98 13.67 -3.69 -0.69
CA GLU A 98 14.94 -3.00 -0.92
C GLU A 98 14.81 -1.46 -0.81
N MET A 99 13.73 -0.89 -1.35
CA MET A 99 13.48 0.56 -1.28
C MET A 99 13.20 1.06 0.14
N ARG A 100 12.75 0.17 1.06
CA ARG A 100 12.51 0.52 2.47
C ARG A 100 13.84 0.67 3.22
N HIS A 101 14.83 -0.17 2.92
CA HIS A 101 16.18 -0.07 3.49
C HIS A 101 16.90 1.19 3.00
N SER A 102 16.87 1.45 1.69
CA SER A 102 17.52 2.64 1.09
C SER A 102 16.97 3.95 1.65
N ARG A 103 15.64 4.06 1.89
CA ARG A 103 15.05 5.27 2.49
C ARG A 103 15.36 5.43 3.98
N ARG A 104 15.43 4.35 4.76
CA ARG A 104 15.95 4.42 6.14
C ARG A 104 17.39 4.91 6.16
N HIS A 105 18.23 4.41 5.25
CA HIS A 105 19.62 4.82 5.12
C HIS A 105 19.77 6.29 4.68
N GLN A 106 18.95 6.75 3.73
CA GLN A 106 18.95 8.14 3.27
C GLN A 106 18.46 9.12 4.36
N ARG A 107 17.47 8.70 5.16
CA ARG A 107 16.96 9.49 6.28
C ARG A 107 17.97 9.55 7.45
N ASN A 108 18.67 8.46 7.74
CA ASN A 108 19.75 8.43 8.74
C ASN A 108 20.96 9.29 8.32
N ARG A 109 21.31 9.32 7.02
CA ARG A 109 22.36 10.24 6.53
C ARG A 109 22.01 11.71 6.78
N ARG A 110 20.75 12.12 6.66
CA ARG A 110 20.31 13.50 6.97
C ARG A 110 20.52 13.90 8.44
N TYR A 111 20.36 12.97 9.39
CA TYR A 111 20.62 13.25 10.81
C TYR A 111 22.12 13.35 11.12
N LEU A 112 22.96 12.56 10.45
CA LEU A 112 24.42 12.59 10.66
C LEU A 112 25.09 13.87 10.11
N TRP A 113 24.47 14.57 9.15
CA TRP A 113 24.93 15.88 8.69
C TRP A 113 24.51 17.04 9.61
N GLN A 114 23.55 16.84 10.51
CA GLN A 114 23.10 17.86 11.47
C GLN A 114 23.82 17.80 12.82
N LEU A 115 24.54 16.71 13.11
CA LEU A 115 25.34 16.51 14.33
C LEU A 115 26.85 16.77 14.12
N ARG A 116 27.22 17.29 12.95
CA ARG A 116 28.60 17.62 12.55
C ARG A 116 28.79 19.09 12.13
N ALA A 117 27.78 19.92 12.40
CA ALA A 117 27.84 21.38 12.30
C ALA A 117 27.72 21.95 13.71
#